data_AF-A0A659SCU5-F1
#
_entry.id   AF-A0A659SCU5-F1
#
_cell.length_a   1.000
_cell.length_b   1.000
_cell.length_c   1.000
_cell.angle_alpha   90.00
_cell.angle_beta   90.00
_cell.angle_gamma   90.00
#
_symmetry.space_group_name_H-M   'P 1'
#
loop_
_entity.id
_entity.type
_entity.pdbx_description
1 polymer ?
#
loop_
_entity_poly.entity_id
_entity_poly.type
_entity_poly.pdbx_seq_one_letter_code
_entity_poly.pdbx_strand_id
1 'polypeptide(L)' 'MRILHTSDWHLGQNFYSKSRAAEHQAFLDWLLETAQAHQVDAISVAGD' A
#
# COMPACT_ATOMS: atom_id res chain seq x y z
N MET A 1 2.82 6.85 -19.74
CA MET A 1 2.25 5.90 -18.78
C MET A 1 3.09 5.91 -17.52
N ARG A 2 2.49 6.20 -16.36
CA ARG A 2 3.12 6.24 -15.03
C ARG A 2 2.57 5.08 -14.20
N ILE A 3 3.47 4.34 -13.58
CA ILE A 3 3.12 3.20 -12.73
C ILE A 3 3.67 3.41 -11.32
N LEU A 4 2.91 3.01 -10.31
CA LEU A 4 3.42 2.77 -8.96
C LEU A 4 3.58 1.26 -8.78
N HIS A 5 4.77 0.84 -8.37
CA HIS A 5 5.09 -0.55 -8.12
C HIS A 5 5.42 -0.73 -6.64
N THR A 6 4.73 -1.66 -5.99
CA THR A 6 4.89 -1.99 -4.57
C THR A 6 4.67 -3.49 -4.40
N SER A 7 5.00 -4.04 -3.24
CA SER A 7 4.92 -5.46 -2.92
C SER A 7 4.91 -5.64 -1.40
N ASP A 8 4.72 -6.87 -0.95
CA ASP A 8 4.97 -7.32 0.43
C ASP A 8 4.18 -6.52 1.47
N TRP A 9 2.90 -6.29 1.20
CA TRP A 9 2.04 -5.53 2.13
C TRP A 9 1.73 -6.32 3.39
N HIS A 10 1.76 -7.66 3.31
CA HIS A 10 1.47 -8.57 4.43
C HIS A 10 0.21 -8.15 5.22
N LEU A 11 -0.87 -7.83 4.52
CA LEU A 11 -2.12 -7.40 5.16
C LEU A 11 -2.63 -8.49 6.11
N GLY A 12 -3.02 -8.10 7.31
CA GLY A 12 -3.41 -9.05 8.36
C GLY A 12 -2.26 -9.67 9.13
N GLN A 13 -1.00 -9.23 8.92
CA GLN A 13 0.14 -9.66 9.73
C GLN A 13 -0.15 -9.48 11.23
N ASN A 14 0.05 -10.56 11.98
CA ASN A 14 0.12 -10.52 13.43
C ASN A 14 1.58 -10.33 13.86
N PHE A 15 1.93 -9.14 14.30
CA PHE A 15 3.28 -8.79 14.71
C PHE A 15 3.38 -8.81 16.24
N TYR A 16 3.88 -9.90 16.81
CA TYR A 16 3.97 -10.09 18.27
C TYR A 16 2.65 -9.82 19.02
N SER A 17 1.55 -10.45 18.55
CA SER A 17 0.19 -10.25 19.07
C SER A 17 -0.39 -8.85 18.84
N LYS A 18 0.20 -8.05 17.95
CA LYS A 18 -0.32 -6.75 17.53
C LYS A 18 -0.78 -6.80 16.07
N SER A 19 -1.95 -6.23 15.82
CA SER A 19 -2.41 -5.94 14.46
C SER A 19 -1.65 -4.76 13.88
N ARG A 20 -1.34 -4.82 12.58
CA ARG A 20 -0.76 -3.72 11.79
C ARG A 20 -1.82 -2.88 11.08
N ALA A 21 -3.11 -3.10 11.35
CA ALA A 21 -4.21 -2.48 10.61
C ALA A 21 -4.16 -0.95 10.57
N ALA A 22 -3.78 -0.29 11.67
CA ALA A 22 -3.68 1.17 11.70
C ALA A 22 -2.59 1.70 10.76
N GLU A 23 -1.43 1.04 10.72
CA GLU A 23 -0.31 1.42 9.85
C GLU A 23 -0.63 1.10 8.39
N HIS A 24 -1.25 -0.05 8.11
CA HIS A 24 -1.69 -0.39 6.76
C HIS A 24 -2.78 0.54 6.25
N GLN A 25 -3.72 0.98 7.10
CA GLN A 25 -4.71 1.97 6.71
C GLN A 25 -4.03 3.30 6.31
N ALA A 26 -3.12 3.80 7.15
CA ALA A 26 -2.38 5.02 6.85
C ALA A 26 -1.54 4.89 5.55
N PHE A 27 -0.93 3.73 5.32
CA PHE A 27 -0.23 3.44 4.06
C PHE A 27 -1.17 3.48 2.85
N LEU A 28 -2.34 2.85 2.93
CA LEU A 28 -3.31 2.83 1.84
C LEU A 28 -3.89 4.22 1.53
N ASP A 29 -4.15 5.02 2.57
CA ASP A 29 -4.60 6.40 2.42
C ASP A 29 -3.53 7.24 1.70
N TRP A 30 -2.27 7.15 2.16
CA TRP A 30 -1.13 7.80 1.51
C TRP A 30 -0.93 7.34 0.06
N LEU A 31 -1.10 6.04 -0.21
CA LEU A 31 -0.91 5.47 -1.54
C LEU A 31 -1.94 6.04 -2.53
N LEU A 32 -3.19 6.19 -2.09
CA LEU A 32 -4.25 6.81 -2.88
C LEU A 32 -3.96 8.28 -3.17
N GLU A 33 -3.60 9.05 -2.15
CA GLU A 33 -3.22 10.46 -2.31
C GLU A 33 -2.04 10.62 -3.27
N THR A 34 -1.02 9.76 -3.13
CA THR A 34 0.16 9.76 -4.00
C THR A 34 -0.21 9.41 -5.44
N ALA A 35 -1.02 8.38 -5.66
CA ALA A 35 -1.44 7.98 -7.00
C ALA A 35 -2.23 9.09 -7.70
N GLN A 36 -3.09 9.81 -6.97
CA GLN A 36 -3.83 10.95 -7.48
C GLN A 36 -2.91 12.14 -7.81
N ALA A 37 -2.05 12.54 -6.87
CA ALA A 37 -1.15 13.68 -7.03
C ALA A 37 -0.21 13.53 -8.23
N HIS A 38 0.25 12.30 -8.49
CA HIS A 38 1.17 12.00 -9.59
C HIS A 38 0.49 11.56 -10.88
N GLN A 39 -0.85 11.49 -10.92
CA GLN A 39 -1.63 11.02 -12.07
C GLN A 39 -1.11 9.67 -12.56
N VAL A 40 -1.07 8.70 -11.65
CA VAL A 40 -0.61 7.34 -11.92
C VAL A 40 -1.69 6.59 -12.70
N ASP A 41 -1.28 5.90 -13.77
CA ASP A 41 -2.19 5.17 -14.65
C ASP A 41 -2.52 3.77 -14.10
N ALA A 42 -1.59 3.15 -13.37
CA ALA A 42 -1.77 1.84 -12.75
C ALA A 42 -0.91 1.66 -11.50
N ILE A 43 -1.44 0.93 -10.52
CA ILE A 43 -0.69 0.43 -9.36
C ILE A 43 -0.50 -1.08 -9.55
N SER A 44 0.74 -1.55 -9.45
CA SER A 44 1.09 -2.96 -9.51
C SER A 44 1.56 -3.42 -8.14
N VAL A 45 0.93 -4.48 -7.62
CA VAL A 45 1.33 -5.16 -6.39
C VAL A 45 2.00 -6.48 -6.78
N ALA A 46 3.32 -6.57 -6.63
CA ALA A 46 4.10 -7.72 -7.10
C ALA A 46 4.22 -8.85 -6.07
N GLY A 47 3.07 -9.26 -5.50
CA GLY A 47 3.01 -10.29 -4.47
C GLY A 47 3.16 -9.75 -3.05
N ASP A 48 3.02 -10.67 -2.11
CA ASP A 48 3.11 -10.49 -0.66
C ASP A 48 4.41 -11.07 -0.11
#